data_AF-A0A8C6TH96-F1
#
_entry.id   AF-A0A8C6TH96-F1
#
_cell.length_a   1.000
_cell.length_b   1.000
_cell.length_c   1.000
_cell.angle_alpha   90.00
_cell.angle_beta   90.00
_cell.angle_gamma   90.00
#
_symmetry.space_group_name_H-M   'P 1'
#
loop_
_entity.id
_entity.type
_entity.pdbx_description
1 polymer ?
#
loop_
_entity_poly.entity_id
_entity_poly.type
_entity_poly.pdbx_seq_one_letter_code
_entity_poly.pdbx_strand_id
1 'polypeptide(L)'
;MPVRNFSQYSGKSIVAAERLKNHPRHSEYLERVSQSQLERLHIILRDHMKGLSLEQSLASFRLDPTQDLNKLNDDELAHKKGKMDQLFEKNRKKKDDPDFVYDVEVEFSANNQEICSWDEESDGF
;
A
#
# COMPACT_ATOMS: atom_id res chain seq x y z
N MET A 1 18.68 -1.32 20.13
CA MET A 1 17.42 -1.61 20.85
C MET A 1 17.07 -3.08 20.67
N PRO A 2 17.04 -3.90 21.74
CA PRO A 2 16.61 -5.29 21.63
C PRO A 2 15.09 -5.37 21.60
N VAL A 3 14.54 -5.77 20.46
CA VAL A 3 13.10 -6.00 20.32
C VAL A 3 12.77 -7.34 20.97
N ARG A 4 12.22 -7.31 22.18
CA ARG A 4 11.89 -8.51 22.96
C ARG A 4 10.52 -9.07 22.56
N ASN A 5 10.34 -10.39 22.72
CA ASN A 5 9.09 -11.10 22.45
C ASN A 5 8.64 -11.11 20.97
N PHE A 6 9.57 -10.94 20.03
CA PHE A 6 9.30 -11.25 18.63
C PHE A 6 9.37 -12.76 18.41
N SER A 7 8.28 -13.31 17.88
CA SER A 7 8.18 -14.72 17.49
C SER A 7 7.56 -14.79 16.10
N GLN A 8 7.86 -15.85 15.35
CA GLN A 8 7.22 -16.12 14.05
C GLN A 8 5.70 -16.24 14.14
N TYR A 9 5.18 -16.52 15.36
CA TYR A 9 3.76 -16.60 15.70
C TYR A 9 3.26 -15.37 16.46
N SER A 10 4.04 -14.30 16.54
CA SER A 10 3.59 -13.04 17.15
C SER A 10 2.26 -12.64 16.53
N GLY A 11 1.26 -12.39 17.39
CA GLY A 11 -0.11 -12.04 17.01
C GLY A 11 -0.24 -10.80 16.12
N LYS A 12 -1.48 -10.32 15.94
CA LYS A 12 -1.84 -9.19 15.05
C LYS A 12 -0.80 -8.05 15.12
N SER A 13 -0.24 -7.69 13.95
CA SER A 13 0.88 -6.73 13.83
C SER A 13 0.58 -5.39 14.52
N ILE A 14 -0.68 -4.97 14.42
CA ILE A 14 -1.24 -3.76 15.05
C ILE A 14 -0.97 -3.74 16.57
N VAL A 15 -1.29 -4.83 17.26
CA VAL A 15 -1.13 -4.92 18.73
C VAL A 15 0.34 -4.91 19.14
N ALA A 16 1.22 -5.48 18.32
CA ALA A 16 2.65 -5.46 18.58
C ALA A 16 3.25 -4.07 18.37
N ALA A 17 2.82 -3.36 17.33
CA ALA A 17 3.24 -1.98 17.05
C ALA A 17 2.77 -1.02 18.15
N GLU A 18 1.53 -1.14 18.62
CA GLU A 18 1.00 -0.34 19.74
C GLU A 18 1.79 -0.57 21.03
N ARG A 19 2.06 -1.83 21.37
CA ARG A 19 2.88 -2.16 22.55
C ARG A 19 4.29 -1.59 22.46
N LEU A 20 4.88 -1.62 21.27
CA LEU A 20 6.23 -1.11 21.04
C LEU A 20 6.26 0.42 21.15
N LYS A 21 5.26 1.11 20.61
CA LYS A 21 5.12 2.58 20.69
C LYS A 21 4.82 3.07 22.10
N ASN A 22 3.96 2.37 22.83
CA ASN A 22 3.56 2.72 24.20
C ASN A 22 4.56 2.25 25.27
N HIS A 23 5.65 1.58 24.88
CA HIS A 23 6.62 1.10 25.84
C HIS A 23 7.43 2.27 26.44
N PRO A 24 7.47 2.44 27.78
CA PRO A 24 8.04 3.63 28.42
C PRO A 24 9.52 3.85 28.07
N ARG A 25 10.27 2.77 27.84
CA ARG A 25 11.70 2.85 27.47
C ARG A 25 11.99 3.41 26.08
N HIS A 26 11.03 3.34 25.16
CA HIS A 26 11.26 3.60 23.74
C HIS A 26 10.26 4.57 23.12
N SER A 27 9.20 4.93 23.87
CA SER A 27 8.19 5.91 23.49
C SER A 27 8.78 7.24 23.00
N GLU A 28 9.78 7.78 23.71
CA GLU A 28 10.46 9.04 23.36
C GLU A 28 11.14 9.00 21.99
N TYR A 29 11.71 7.85 21.59
CA TYR A 29 12.34 7.68 20.29
C TYR A 29 11.34 7.36 19.16
N LEU A 30 10.17 6.83 19.52
CA LEU A 30 9.14 6.35 18.59
C LEU A 30 7.98 7.32 18.42
N GLU A 31 8.01 8.46 19.11
CA GLU A 31 6.99 9.51 19.02
C GLU A 31 6.81 9.99 17.57
N ARG A 32 7.93 10.17 16.86
CA ARG A 32 7.95 10.62 15.46
C ARG A 32 7.61 9.53 14.44
N VAL A 33 7.57 8.27 14.86
CA VAL A 33 7.33 7.13 13.98
C VAL A 33 5.83 6.84 13.91
N SER A 34 5.28 6.70 12.70
CA SER A 34 3.88 6.35 12.54
C SER A 34 3.63 4.91 12.98
N GLN A 35 2.44 4.64 13.50
CA GLN A 35 2.06 3.28 13.88
C GLN A 35 2.13 2.33 12.67
N SER A 36 1.70 2.78 11.49
CA SER A 36 1.77 2.02 10.24
C SER A 36 3.20 1.62 9.82
N GLN A 37 4.21 2.46 10.10
CA GLN A 37 5.61 2.12 9.84
C GLN A 37 6.09 0.98 10.76
N LEU A 38 5.69 1.01 12.03
CA LEU A 38 6.02 -0.04 13.00
C LEU A 38 5.32 -1.36 12.69
N GLU A 39 4.07 -1.31 12.25
CA GLU A 39 3.34 -2.50 11.79
C GLU A 39 3.99 -3.14 10.57
N ARG A 40 4.46 -2.31 9.61
CA ARG A 40 5.16 -2.78 8.42
C ARG A 40 6.50 -3.42 8.79
N LEU A 41 7.25 -2.78 9.67
CA LEU A 41 8.51 -3.34 10.19
C LEU A 41 8.27 -4.66 10.91
N HIS A 42 7.21 -4.77 11.70
CA HIS A 42 6.84 -5.99 12.41
C HIS A 42 6.56 -7.15 11.46
N ILE A 43 5.85 -6.89 10.36
CA ILE A 43 5.58 -7.90 9.32
C ILE A 43 6.88 -8.33 8.63
N ILE A 44 7.72 -7.39 8.21
CA ILE A 44 9.00 -7.69 7.55
C ILE A 44 9.89 -8.58 8.44
N LEU A 45 10.00 -8.26 9.73
CA LEU A 45 10.77 -9.06 10.68
C LEU A 45 10.17 -10.45 10.87
N ARG A 46 8.83 -10.57 10.92
CA ARG A 46 8.16 -11.87 11.01
C ARG A 46 8.43 -12.72 9.77
N ASP A 47 8.35 -12.13 8.59
CA ASP A 47 8.57 -12.80 7.31
C ASP A 47 10.02 -13.28 7.20
N HIS A 48 10.97 -12.43 7.60
CA HIS A 48 12.39 -12.80 7.66
C HIS A 48 12.63 -13.99 8.61
N MET A 49 11.96 -14.03 9.77
CA MET A 49 12.06 -15.18 10.68
C MET A 49 11.41 -16.46 10.12
N LYS A 50 10.47 -16.35 9.18
CA LYS A 50 9.88 -17.47 8.44
C LYS A 50 10.73 -17.92 7.24
N GLY A 51 11.86 -17.26 6.98
CA GLY A 51 12.75 -17.57 5.87
C GLY A 51 12.39 -16.88 4.55
N LEU A 52 11.48 -15.90 4.57
CA LEU A 52 11.17 -15.09 3.39
C LEU A 52 12.25 -14.02 3.18
N SER A 53 12.57 -13.72 1.93
CA SER A 53 13.53 -12.66 1.62
C SER A 53 12.91 -11.28 1.87
N LEU A 54 13.77 -10.29 2.13
CA LEU A 54 13.33 -8.91 2.31
C LEU A 54 12.58 -8.40 1.06
N GLU A 55 13.05 -8.77 -0.13
CA GLU A 55 12.42 -8.39 -1.39
C GLU A 55 11.01 -8.96 -1.53
N GLN A 56 10.81 -10.23 -1.16
CA GLN A 56 9.49 -10.87 -1.16
C GLN A 56 8.53 -10.20 -0.18
N SER A 57 8.99 -9.90 1.05
CA SER A 57 8.17 -9.19 2.03
C SER A 57 7.84 -7.78 1.55
N LEU A 58 8.79 -7.03 0.98
CA LEU A 58 8.55 -5.70 0.44
C LEU A 58 7.62 -5.70 -0.77
N ALA A 59 7.68 -6.72 -1.63
CA ALA A 59 6.78 -6.89 -2.77
C ALA A 59 5.31 -6.98 -2.32
N SER A 60 5.03 -7.70 -1.23
CA SER A 60 3.67 -7.79 -0.67
C SER A 60 3.05 -6.43 -0.30
N PHE A 61 3.88 -5.43 -0.02
CA PHE A 61 3.43 -4.09 0.31
C PHE A 61 3.23 -3.20 -0.92
N ARG A 62 3.74 -3.57 -2.09
CA ARG A 62 3.54 -2.84 -3.34
C ARG A 62 2.19 -3.22 -3.94
N LEU A 63 1.50 -2.22 -4.49
CA LEU A 63 0.30 -2.45 -5.29
C LEU A 63 0.79 -2.72 -6.71
N ASP A 64 0.91 -3.98 -7.09
CA ASP A 64 1.22 -4.32 -8.47
C ASP A 64 -0.05 -4.13 -9.32
N PRO A 65 -0.02 -3.24 -10.33
CA PRO A 65 -1.19 -2.95 -11.18
C PRO A 65 -1.58 -4.13 -12.08
N THR A 66 -0.69 -5.09 -12.27
CA THR A 66 -0.88 -6.29 -13.10
C THR A 66 -1.30 -7.53 -12.32
N GLN A 67 -1.41 -7.43 -10.99
CA GLN A 67 -1.74 -8.59 -10.16
C GLN A 67 -3.23 -8.94 -10.27
N ASP A 68 -3.51 -10.21 -10.50
CA ASP A 68 -4.87 -10.75 -10.52
C ASP A 68 -5.52 -10.65 -9.12
N LEU A 69 -6.35 -9.63 -8.94
CA LEU A 69 -7.01 -9.35 -7.67
C LEU A 69 -8.08 -10.39 -7.29
N ASN A 70 -8.51 -11.22 -8.25
CA ASN A 70 -9.52 -12.26 -8.01
C ASN A 70 -8.94 -13.49 -7.29
N LYS A 71 -7.61 -13.59 -7.17
CA LYS A 71 -6.93 -14.71 -6.50
C LYS A 71 -6.51 -14.39 -5.06
N LEU A 72 -6.77 -13.17 -4.59
CA LEU A 72 -6.41 -12.73 -3.25
C LEU A 72 -7.48 -13.15 -2.23
N ASN A 73 -7.05 -13.35 -0.98
CA ASN A 73 -7.98 -13.54 0.12
C ASN A 73 -8.65 -12.20 0.52
N ASP A 74 -9.85 -12.26 1.09
CA ASP A 74 -10.66 -11.10 1.45
C ASP A 74 -9.90 -10.09 2.35
N ASP A 75 -9.09 -10.58 3.29
CA ASP A 75 -8.28 -9.74 4.19
C ASP A 75 -7.22 -8.93 3.42
N GLU A 76 -6.58 -9.56 2.43
CA GLU A 76 -5.56 -8.92 1.59
C GLU A 76 -6.20 -7.93 0.62
N LEU A 77 -7.40 -8.26 0.12
CA LEU A 77 -8.20 -7.39 -0.74
C LEU A 77 -8.63 -6.12 0.01
N ALA A 78 -9.11 -6.25 1.25
CA ALA A 78 -9.49 -5.12 2.09
C ALA A 78 -8.30 -4.19 2.37
N HIS A 79 -7.12 -4.75 2.62
CA HIS A 79 -5.91 -3.96 2.84
C HIS A 79 -5.46 -3.21 1.57
N LYS A 80 -5.55 -3.86 0.40
CA LYS A 80 -5.25 -3.19 -0.88
C LYS A 80 -6.25 -2.09 -1.21
N LYS A 81 -7.54 -2.34 -0.98
CA LYS A 81 -8.59 -1.34 -1.14
C LYS A 81 -8.31 -0.11 -0.27
N GLY A 82 -7.99 -0.32 1.01
CA GLY A 82 -7.63 0.79 1.91
C GLY A 82 -6.42 1.60 1.43
N LYS A 83 -5.42 0.98 0.79
CA LYS A 83 -4.31 1.71 0.18
C LYS A 83 -4.73 2.52 -1.05
N MET A 84 -5.61 1.96 -1.90
CA MET A 84 -6.17 2.71 -3.03
C MET A 84 -6.97 3.91 -2.57
N ASP A 85 -7.81 3.74 -1.55
CA ASP A 85 -8.61 4.83 -0.97
C ASP A 85 -7.70 5.95 -0.41
N GLN A 86 -6.63 5.60 0.30
CA GLN A 86 -5.66 6.59 0.80
C GLN A 86 -4.92 7.33 -0.32
N LEU A 87 -4.55 6.64 -1.42
CA LEU A 87 -3.91 7.29 -2.57
C LEU A 87 -4.89 8.22 -3.28
N PHE A 88 -6.14 7.79 -3.43
CA PHE A 88 -7.20 8.59 -4.00
C PHE A 88 -7.43 9.85 -3.18
N GLU A 89 -7.59 9.74 -1.86
CA GLU A 89 -7.81 10.91 -0.99
C GLU A 89 -6.65 11.91 -1.03
N LYS A 90 -5.41 11.43 -1.12
CA LYS A 90 -4.23 12.30 -1.25
C LYS A 90 -4.17 13.03 -2.59
N ASN A 91 -4.57 12.36 -3.67
CA ASN A 91 -4.54 12.92 -5.02
C ASN A 91 -5.83 13.65 -5.40
N ARG A 92 -6.86 13.60 -4.55
CA ARG A 92 -8.14 14.25 -4.80
C ARG A 92 -7.99 15.77 -4.66
N LYS A 93 -7.91 16.44 -5.81
CA LYS A 93 -8.05 17.90 -5.89
C LYS A 93 -9.46 18.30 -5.42
N LYS A 94 -9.53 19.12 -4.38
CA LYS A 94 -10.81 19.65 -3.89
C LYS A 94 -11.18 20.89 -4.68
N LYS A 95 -12.48 21.22 -4.73
CA LYS A 95 -12.97 22.46 -5.36
C LYS A 95 -12.30 23.73 -4.79
N ASP A 96 -11.87 23.67 -3.52
CA ASP A 96 -11.22 24.77 -2.82
C ASP A 96 -9.69 24.83 -3.01
N ASP A 97 -9.08 23.87 -3.76
CA ASP A 97 -7.66 23.93 -4.09
C ASP A 97 -7.40 24.97 -5.20
N PRO A 98 -6.31 25.76 -5.11
CA PRO A 98 -5.96 26.72 -6.15
C PRO A 98 -5.65 26.07 -7.51
N ASP A 99 -5.26 24.79 -7.52
CA ASP A 99 -4.98 23.99 -8.72
C ASP A 99 -6.20 23.22 -9.24
N PHE A 100 -7.39 23.48 -8.70
CA PHE A 100 -8.64 22.90 -9.16
C PHE A 100 -9.12 23.63 -10.42
N VAL A 101 -9.07 22.92 -11.54
CA VAL A 101 -9.55 23.42 -12.83
C VAL A 101 -10.82 22.65 -13.18
N TYR A 102 -11.89 23.40 -13.49
CA TYR A 102 -13.11 22.84 -14.05
C TYR A 102 -12.86 22.42 -15.50
N ASP A 103 -13.48 21.31 -15.91
CA ASP A 103 -13.44 20.80 -17.29
C ASP A 103 -12.01 20.63 -17.82
N VAL A 104 -11.17 19.91 -17.06
CA VAL A 104 -9.83 19.54 -17.52
C VAL A 104 -9.95 18.58 -18.70
N GLU A 105 -9.88 19.13 -19.91
CA GLU A 105 -9.70 18.36 -21.13
C GLU A 105 -8.27 17.81 -21.16
N VAL A 106 -8.12 16.52 -20.90
CA VAL A 106 -6.85 15.81 -21.06
C VAL A 106 -6.87 15.16 -22.43
N GLU A 107 -5.96 15.59 -23.31
CA GLU A 107 -5.72 14.94 -24.58
C GLU A 107 -4.95 13.63 -24.33
N PHE A 108 -5.65 12.51 -24.40
CA PHE A 108 -5.02 11.19 -24.32
C PHE A 108 -4.24 10.98 -25.61
N SER A 109 -2.90 11.02 -25.53
CA SER A 109 -2.07 10.76 -26.70
C SER A 109 -2.28 9.32 -27.19
N ALA A 110 -2.50 9.17 -28.51
CA ALA A 110 -2.77 7.88 -29.16
C ALA A 110 -1.69 6.80 -28.92
N ASN A 111 -0.51 7.19 -28.43
CA ASN A 111 0.59 6.27 -28.13
C ASN A 111 0.36 5.40 -26.89
N ASN A 112 -0.62 5.70 -26.04
CA ASN A 112 -0.98 4.92 -24.85
C ASN A 112 -2.36 4.23 -24.98
N GLN A 113 -2.90 4.17 -26.19
CA GLN A 113 -4.17 3.51 -26.44
C GLN A 113 -3.93 1.99 -26.47
N GLU A 114 -4.31 1.31 -25.39
CA GLU A 114 -4.33 -0.15 -25.40
C GLU A 114 -5.41 -0.62 -26.39
N ILE A 115 -5.06 -1.52 -27.30
CA ILE A 115 -5.98 -2.07 -28.28
C ILE A 115 -7.03 -2.87 -27.52
N CYS A 116 -8.20 -2.26 -27.29
CA CYS A 116 -9.29 -2.91 -26.60
C CYS A 116 -10.11 -3.70 -27.62
N SER A 117 -10.61 -4.88 -27.26
CA SER A 117 -11.47 -5.69 -28.13
C SER A 117 -12.80 -5.01 -28.51
N TRP A 118 -13.06 -3.82 -27.95
CA TRP A 118 -14.20 -2.96 -28.22
C TRP A 118 -13.86 -1.80 -29.17
N ASP A 119 -12.57 -1.55 -29.42
CA ASP A 119 -12.16 -0.61 -30.45
C ASP A 119 -12.42 -1.29 -31.80
N GLU A 120 -13.34 -0.73 -32.59
CA GLU A 120 -13.50 -1.14 -33.98
C GLU A 120 -12.16 -0.87 -34.67
N GLU A 121 -11.49 -1.93 -35.15
CA GLU A 121 -10.38 -1.76 -36.09
C GLU A 121 -10.92 -0.93 -37.24
N SER A 122 -10.53 0.34 -37.27
CA SER A 122 -10.79 1.22 -38.41
C SER A 122 -10.06 0.60 -39.60
N ASP A 123 -10.75 -0.27 -40.34
CA ASP A 123 -10.34 -0.78 -41.64
C ASP A 123 -9.99 0.43 -42.52
N GLY A 124 -8.68 0.61 -42.72
CA GLY A 124 -8.13 1.73 -43.46
C GLY A 124 -8.63 1.72 -44.90
N PHE A 125 -9.09 2.89 -45.36
CA PHE A 125 -9.19 3.22 -46.79
C PHE A 125 -7.83 3.62 -47.36
#